data_AF-A0A447QIZ5-F1
#
_entry.id   AF-A0A447QIZ5-F1
#
_cell.length_a   1.000
_cell.length_b   1.000
_cell.length_c   1.000
_cell.angle_alpha   90.00
_cell.angle_beta   90.00
_cell.angle_gamma   90.00
#
_symmetry.space_group_name_H-M   'P 1'
#
loop_
_entity.id
_entity.type
_entity.pdbx_description
1 polymer ?
#
loop_
_entity_poly.entity_id
_entity_poly.type
_entity_poly.pdbx_seq_one_letter_code
_entity_poly.pdbx_strand_id
1 'polypeptide(L)' 'MAKLSEQDGDIHQVRNAFSDRVSISIHVYGGNIGAVRRAVYSESGVVKPFVSGYSNTQPTHILDFSKDV' A
#
# COMPACT_ATOMS: atom_id res chain seq x y z
N MET A 1 12.69 -3.11 -10.17
CA MET A 1 11.65 -3.20 -9.11
C MET A 1 12.35 -2.94 -7.79
N ALA A 2 11.97 -1.89 -7.05
CA ALA A 2 12.45 -1.74 -5.68
C ALA A 2 11.70 -2.77 -4.82
N LYS A 3 12.43 -3.73 -4.23
CA LYS A 3 11.89 -4.71 -3.29
C LYS A 3 12.11 -4.16 -1.89
N LEU A 4 11.05 -4.20 -1.09
CA LEU A 4 11.13 -3.95 0.35
C LEU A 4 10.69 -5.24 1.05
N SER A 5 11.47 -5.63 2.05
CA SER A 5 11.23 -6.83 2.84
C SER A 5 11.91 -6.70 4.19
N GLU A 6 11.50 -7.52 5.15
CA GLU A 6 12.17 -7.58 6.45
C GLU A 6 13.69 -7.82 6.34
N GLN A 7 14.12 -8.63 5.36
CA GLN A 7 15.55 -8.95 5.16
C GLN A 7 16.32 -7.84 4.43
N ASP A 8 15.66 -7.07 3.56
CA ASP A 8 16.31 -6.09 2.67
C ASP A 8 16.07 -4.63 3.12
N GLY A 9 15.36 -4.42 4.24
CA GLY A 9 14.91 -3.12 4.73
C GLY A 9 13.44 -2.87 4.38
N ASP A 10 12.60 -2.73 5.42
CA ASP A 10 11.14 -2.63 5.28
C ASP A 10 10.56 -1.27 5.73
N ILE A 11 11.37 -0.42 6.35
CA ILE A 11 10.94 0.88 6.87
C ILE A 11 11.30 1.97 5.87
N HIS A 12 10.29 2.68 5.37
CA HIS A 12 10.45 3.75 4.39
C HIS A 12 9.29 4.74 4.46
N GLN A 13 9.48 5.93 3.88
CA GLN A 13 8.44 6.94 3.71
C GLN A 13 8.26 7.23 2.22
N VAL A 14 7.02 7.24 1.75
CA VAL A 14 6.68 7.56 0.36
C VAL A 14 5.91 8.88 0.32
N ARG A 15 6.21 9.73 -0.67
CA ARG A 15 5.46 10.96 -0.95
C ARG A 15 5.21 11.11 -2.44
N ASN A 16 4.18 11.87 -2.80
CA ASN A 16 4.00 12.30 -4.19
C ASN A 16 5.21 13.14 -4.62
N ALA A 17 5.77 12.84 -5.80
CA ALA A 17 6.91 13.58 -6.35
C ALA A 17 6.51 14.97 -6.86
N PHE A 18 5.23 15.17 -7.15
CA PHE A 18 4.68 16.40 -7.70
C PHE A 18 3.71 17.05 -6.72
N SER A 19 3.69 18.38 -6.69
CA SER A 19 2.74 19.17 -5.91
C SER A 19 1.47 19.56 -6.68
N ASP A 20 1.42 19.29 -7.99
CA ASP A 20 0.41 19.82 -8.92
C ASP A 20 -0.39 18.73 -9.66
N ARG A 21 -0.07 17.46 -9.46
CA ARG A 21 -0.72 16.34 -10.16
C ARG A 21 -0.79 15.09 -9.31
N VAL A 22 -1.71 14.21 -9.71
CA VAL A 22 -1.89 12.89 -9.11
C VAL A 22 -0.78 11.95 -9.59
N SER A 23 -0.28 11.14 -8.67
CA SER A 23 0.60 10.00 -8.96
C SER A 23 -0.06 8.72 -8.45
N ILE A 24 0.06 7.63 -9.21
CA ILE A 24 -0.49 6.32 -8.86
C ILE A 24 0.63 5.28 -8.95
N SER A 25 0.79 4.49 -7.89
CA SER A 25 1.66 3.32 -7.84
C SER A 25 0.82 2.07 -7.58
N ILE A 26 1.23 0.94 -8.17
CA ILE A 26 0.62 -0.36 -7.93
C ILE A 26 1.54 -1.17 -7.01
N HIS A 27 1.01 -1.61 -5.88
CA HIS A 27 1.77 -2.32 -4.85
C HIS A 27 1.31 -3.77 -4.76
N VAL A 28 2.26 -4.70 -4.68
CA VAL A 28 2.01 -6.13 -4.46
C VAL A 28 2.71 -6.55 -3.19
N TYR A 29 1.98 -7.24 -2.32
CA TYR A 29 2.48 -7.73 -1.03
C TYR A 29 2.25 -9.23 -0.94
N GLY A 30 3.09 -9.92 -0.16
CA GLY A 30 2.99 -11.37 0.08
C GLY A 30 1.83 -11.79 1.01
N GLY A 31 0.77 -11.00 1.12
CA GLY A 31 -0.38 -11.26 1.99
C GLY A 31 -1.47 -10.19 1.85
N ASN A 32 -2.58 -10.36 2.59
CA ASN A 32 -3.66 -9.37 2.66
C ASN A 32 -3.21 -8.14 3.44
N ILE A 33 -2.51 -7.22 2.77
CA ILE A 33 -1.84 -6.07 3.42
C ILE A 33 -2.81 -5.19 4.22
N GLY A 34 -4.07 -5.09 3.79
CA GLY A 34 -5.12 -4.36 4.51
C GLY A 34 -5.44 -4.94 5.89
N ALA A 35 -5.08 -6.19 6.17
CA ALA A 35 -5.30 -6.86 7.45
C ALA A 35 -4.01 -7.10 8.27
N VAL A 36 -2.83 -6.84 7.70
CA VAL A 36 -1.55 -7.04 8.39
C VAL A 36 -1.40 -6.03 9.53
N ARG A 37 -1.10 -6.53 10.74
CA ARG A 37 -0.70 -5.70 11.89
C ARG A 37 0.77 -5.32 11.75
N ARG A 38 1.02 -4.02 11.67
CA ARG A 38 2.36 -3.42 11.52
C ARG A 38 2.45 -2.14 12.34
N ALA A 39 3.48 -1.33 12.13
CA ALA A 39 3.67 -0.08 12.86
C ALA A 39 3.90 1.11 11.93
N VAL A 40 3.58 2.29 12.44
CA VAL A 40 4.01 3.59 11.92
C VAL A 40 4.83 4.31 12.97
N TYR A 41 5.66 5.26 12.54
CA TYR A 41 6.56 6.02 13.39
C TYR A 41 6.16 7.50 13.33
N SER A 42 6.04 8.16 14.50
CA SER A 42 5.85 9.61 14.55
C SER A 42 7.15 10.35 14.18
N GLU A 43 7.07 11.66 13.97
CA GLU A 43 8.25 12.51 13.76
C GLU A 43 9.25 12.44 14.93
N SER A 44 8.74 12.25 16.15
CA SER A 44 9.55 12.04 17.36
C SER A 44 10.06 10.60 17.54
N GLY A 45 9.79 9.71 16.58
CA GLY A 45 10.22 8.30 16.60
C GLY A 45 9.32 7.34 17.41
N VAL A 46 8.17 7.80 17.91
CA VAL A 46 7.26 6.94 18.69
C VAL A 46 6.61 5.91 17.76
N VAL A 47 6.66 4.65 18.18
CA VAL A 47 6.07 3.52 17.45
C VAL A 47 4.59 3.37 17.81
N LYS A 48 3.74 3.28 16.79
CA LYS A 48 2.29 3.07 16.97
C LYS A 48 1.81 1.87 16.12
N PRO A 49 1.08 0.91 16.71
CA PRO A 49 0.43 -0.16 15.95
C PRO A 49 -0.54 0.38 14.89
N PHE A 50 -0.57 -0.27 13.73
CA PHE A 50 -1.32 0.17 12.56
C PHE A 50 -1.77 -1.02 11.69
N VAL A 51 -2.99 -0.90 11.16
CA VAL A 51 -3.58 -1.78 10.13
C VAL A 51 -4.18 -0.84 9.09
N SER A 52 -3.81 -0.98 7.81
CA SER A 52 -4.19 0.01 6.79
C SER A 52 -5.62 -0.09 6.30
N GLY A 53 -6.23 -1.27 6.34
CA GLY A 53 -7.49 -1.52 5.65
C GLY A 53 -7.39 -1.28 4.14
N TYR A 54 -8.54 -1.05 3.52
CA TYR A 54 -8.69 -0.66 2.12
C TYR A 54 -9.65 0.53 2.04
N SER A 55 -9.41 1.45 1.09
CA SER A 55 -10.29 2.60 0.89
C SER A 55 -11.61 2.24 0.21
N ASN A 56 -11.62 1.21 -0.64
CA ASN A 56 -12.82 0.69 -1.27
C ASN A 56 -13.51 -0.33 -0.37
N THR A 57 -14.84 -0.32 -0.37
CA THR A 57 -15.68 -1.30 0.36
C THR A 57 -16.06 -2.51 -0.50
N GLN A 58 -15.82 -2.44 -1.81
CA GLN A 58 -16.14 -3.50 -2.76
C GLN A 58 -14.96 -3.73 -3.71
N PRO A 59 -14.59 -4.99 -4.00
CA PRO A 59 -13.58 -5.30 -5.01
C PRO A 59 -14.11 -5.00 -6.42
N THR A 60 -13.21 -4.56 -7.29
CA THR A 60 -13.51 -4.46 -8.73
C THR A 60 -13.66 -5.85 -9.32
N HIS A 61 -14.74 -6.07 -10.08
CA HIS A 61 -14.92 -7.30 -10.83
C HIS A 61 -14.11 -7.22 -12.13
N ILE A 62 -12.98 -7.91 -12.18
CA ILE A 62 -12.00 -7.82 -13.29
C ILE A 62 -12.03 -9.03 -14.23
N LEU A 63 -12.87 -10.03 -13.95
CA LEU A 63 -12.99 -11.27 -14.72
C LEU A 63 -14.36 -11.38 -15.40
N ASP A 64 -14.84 -10.29 -15.98
CA ASP A 64 -16.07 -10.24 -16.77
C ASP A 64 -15.76 -10.05 -18.26
N PHE A 65 -15.28 -11.11 -18.89
CA PHE A 65 -14.89 -11.10 -20.29
C PHE A 65 -16.08 -10.95 -21.25
N SER A 66 -17.33 -10.97 -20.75
CA SER A 66 -18.52 -10.70 -21.56
C SER A 66 -18.65 -9.23 -21.97
N LYS A 67 -17.91 -8.34 -21.30
CA LYS A 67 -17.93 -6.88 -21.52
C LYS A 67 -16.80 -6.36 -22.40
N ASP A 68 -15.91 -7.24 -22.84
CA ASP A 68 -14.75 -6.91 -23.68
C ASP A 68 -15.04 -7.12 -25.19
N VAL A 69 -16.32 -7.32 -25.56
CA VAL A 69 -16.79 -7.56 -26.94
C VAL A 69 -17.55 -6.36 -27.49
#